data_AF-A0AA44DK47-F1
#
_entry.id   AF-A0AA44DK47-F1
#
_cell.length_a   1.000
_cell.length_b   1.000
_cell.length_c   1.000
_cell.angle_alpha   90.00
_cell.angle_beta   90.00
_cell.angle_gamma   90.00
#
_symmetry.space_group_name_H-M   'P 1'
#
loop_
_entity.id
_entity.type
_entity.pdbx_description
1 polymer ?
#
loop_
_entity_poly.entity_id
_entity_poly.type
_entity_poly.pdbx_seq_one_letter_code
_entity_poly.pdbx_strand_id
1 'polypeptide(L)'
;MNKYIDYKFYQEVFGGKLSSEDFSVYEFKARKFIDTITFNRVNEINLNDDIKMAACITLEKLKKYDDEVSFKSSESVGKRSVSYSESLVEKFKENLYAEISIYLPKGLLYRGV
;
A
#
# COMPACT_ATOMS: atom_id res chain seq x y z
N MET A 1 -17.07 2.96 -8.67
CA MET A 1 -15.63 2.78 -8.34
C MET A 1 -15.51 3.07 -6.86
N ASN A 2 -15.48 2.04 -6.01
CA ASN A 2 -15.51 2.26 -4.57
C ASN A 2 -14.07 2.49 -4.09
N LYS A 3 -13.82 3.69 -3.57
CA LYS A 3 -12.59 4.00 -2.83
C LYS A 3 -12.73 3.38 -1.44
N TYR A 4 -11.65 2.86 -0.88
CA TYR A 4 -11.69 2.33 0.49
C TYR A 4 -11.65 3.45 1.52
N ILE A 5 -10.93 4.53 1.20
CA ILE A 5 -10.76 5.69 2.04
C ILE A 5 -10.98 6.96 1.23
N ASP A 6 -11.55 7.96 1.87
CA ASP A 6 -11.58 9.32 1.36
C ASP A 6 -10.43 10.15 1.95
N TYR A 7 -10.15 11.29 1.35
CA TYR A 7 -9.08 12.17 1.80
C TYR A 7 -9.35 12.70 3.22
N LYS A 8 -10.63 12.90 3.55
CA LYS A 8 -11.05 13.35 4.88
C LYS A 8 -10.69 12.33 5.96
N PHE A 9 -10.99 11.05 5.77
CA PHE A 9 -10.59 10.00 6.70
C PHE A 9 -9.07 9.91 6.83
N TYR A 10 -8.36 9.98 5.70
CA TYR A 10 -6.90 9.96 5.70
C TYR A 10 -6.28 11.12 6.48
N GLN A 11 -6.80 12.34 6.36
CA GLN A 11 -6.27 13.50 7.10
C GLN A 11 -6.75 13.56 8.55
N GLU A 12 -8.05 13.44 8.79
CA GLU A 12 -8.66 13.72 10.10
C GLU A 12 -8.59 12.52 11.05
N VAL A 13 -8.74 11.29 10.54
CA VAL A 13 -8.77 10.07 11.38
C VAL A 13 -7.39 9.43 11.44
N PHE A 14 -6.75 9.27 10.28
CA PHE A 14 -5.43 8.66 10.20
C PHE A 14 -4.28 9.63 10.52
N GLY A 15 -4.47 10.94 10.31
CA GLY A 15 -3.43 11.95 10.56
C GLY A 15 -2.40 12.07 9.44
N GLY A 16 -2.77 11.66 8.22
CA GLY A 16 -1.94 11.71 7.04
C GLY A 16 -1.62 13.13 6.56
N LYS A 17 -0.46 13.31 5.94
CA LYS A 17 0.07 14.63 5.54
C LYS A 17 0.25 14.81 4.02
N LEU A 18 -0.13 13.82 3.22
CA LEU A 18 0.00 13.90 1.77
C LEU A 18 -0.92 14.95 1.16
N SER A 19 -0.45 15.52 0.05
CA SER A 19 -1.26 16.38 -0.81
C SER A 19 -2.47 15.59 -1.36
N SER A 20 -3.55 16.27 -1.72
CA SER A 20 -4.71 15.60 -2.32
C SER A 20 -4.38 14.91 -3.65
N GLU A 21 -3.40 15.43 -4.39
CA GLU A 21 -2.93 14.88 -5.66
C GLU A 21 -2.20 13.56 -5.45
N ASP A 22 -1.20 13.56 -4.55
CA ASP A 22 -0.47 12.34 -4.17
C ASP A 22 -1.43 11.32 -3.56
N PHE A 23 -2.30 11.75 -2.65
CA PHE A 23 -3.28 10.87 -2.03
C PHE A 23 -4.09 10.10 -3.06
N SER A 24 -4.59 10.75 -4.12
CA SER A 24 -5.40 10.06 -5.13
C SER A 24 -4.60 8.99 -5.90
N VAL A 25 -3.31 9.24 -6.15
CA VAL A 25 -2.43 8.28 -6.84
C VAL A 25 -2.11 7.10 -5.94
N TYR A 26 -1.71 7.37 -4.69
CA TYR A 26 -1.28 6.33 -3.77
C TYR A 26 -2.46 5.58 -3.14
N GLU A 27 -3.66 6.17 -3.03
CA GLU A 27 -4.90 5.47 -2.66
C GLU A 27 -5.24 4.43 -3.71
N PHE A 28 -5.13 4.76 -5.00
CA PHE A 28 -5.36 3.80 -6.06
C PHE A 28 -4.37 2.63 -5.98
N LYS A 29 -3.08 2.91 -5.79
CA LYS A 29 -2.04 1.87 -5.65
C LYS A 29 -2.31 1.00 -4.41
N ALA A 30 -2.62 1.61 -3.27
CA ALA A 30 -2.91 0.93 -2.02
C ALA A 30 -4.14 0.03 -2.13
N ARG A 31 -5.23 0.54 -2.71
CA ARG A 31 -6.44 -0.23 -3.01
C ARG A 31 -6.11 -1.44 -3.86
N LYS A 32 -5.33 -1.28 -4.93
CA LYS A 32 -4.96 -2.40 -5.80
C LYS A 32 -4.08 -3.45 -5.10
N PHE A 33 -3.21 -3.03 -4.20
CA PHE A 33 -2.46 -3.96 -3.37
C PHE A 33 -3.38 -4.78 -2.46
N ILE A 34 -4.30 -4.12 -1.75
CA ILE A 34 -5.28 -4.77 -0.88
C ILE A 34 -6.20 -5.70 -1.69
N ASP A 35 -6.70 -5.26 -2.85
CA ASP A 35 -7.50 -6.09 -3.76
C ASP A 35 -6.75 -7.37 -4.13
N THR A 36 -5.45 -7.25 -4.41
CA THR A 36 -4.63 -8.39 -4.83
C THR A 36 -4.51 -9.43 -3.71
N ILE A 37 -4.17 -9.00 -2.50
CA ILE A 37 -3.95 -9.92 -1.37
C ILE A 37 -5.26 -10.46 -0.77
N THR A 38 -6.38 -9.77 -1.02
CA THR A 38 -7.73 -10.20 -0.61
C THR A 38 -8.53 -10.89 -1.72
N PHE A 39 -7.95 -11.08 -2.92
CA PHE A 39 -8.65 -11.61 -4.09
C PHE A 39 -9.91 -10.83 -4.47
N ASN A 40 -9.86 -9.51 -4.34
CA ASN A 40 -10.95 -8.60 -4.68
C ASN A 40 -12.24 -8.94 -3.91
N ARG A 41 -12.10 -9.46 -2.69
CA ARG A 41 -13.21 -9.84 -1.81
C ARG A 41 -13.69 -8.68 -0.93
N VAL A 42 -12.93 -7.59 -0.85
CA VAL A 42 -13.33 -6.39 -0.11
C VAL A 42 -14.46 -5.68 -0.86
N ASN A 43 -15.54 -5.37 -0.15
CA ASN A 43 -16.75 -4.72 -0.66
C ASN A 43 -17.35 -3.81 0.42
N GLU A 44 -18.41 -3.07 0.10
CA GLU A 44 -19.02 -2.12 1.03
C GLU A 44 -19.55 -2.75 2.32
N ILE A 45 -19.90 -4.05 2.30
CA ILE A 45 -20.47 -4.77 3.44
C ILE A 45 -19.38 -5.14 4.45
N ASN A 46 -18.18 -5.45 3.97
CA ASN A 46 -17.06 -5.86 4.83
C ASN A 46 -16.01 -4.77 5.05
N LEU A 47 -16.17 -3.59 4.43
CA LEU A 47 -15.30 -2.43 4.61
C LEU A 47 -15.46 -1.86 6.03
N ASN A 48 -14.60 -2.30 6.93
CA ASN A 48 -14.50 -1.79 8.29
C ASN A 48 -13.35 -0.78 8.44
N ASP A 49 -13.25 -0.16 9.62
CA ASP A 49 -12.20 0.82 9.89
C ASP A 49 -10.78 0.20 9.90
N ASP A 50 -10.64 -1.09 10.19
CA ASP A 50 -9.35 -1.78 10.10
C ASP A 50 -8.85 -1.87 8.65
N ILE A 51 -9.72 -2.17 7.68
CA ILE A 51 -9.38 -2.18 6.26
C ILE A 51 -9.04 -0.77 5.77
N LYS A 52 -9.76 0.25 6.25
CA LYS A 52 -9.42 1.65 5.96
C LYS A 52 -8.05 2.02 6.52
N MET A 53 -7.73 1.59 7.73
CA MET A 53 -6.42 1.77 8.37
C MET A 53 -5.32 1.07 7.56
N ALA A 54 -5.56 -0.17 7.12
CA ALA A 54 -4.65 -0.90 6.25
C ALA A 54 -4.39 -0.16 4.93
N ALA A 55 -5.42 0.44 4.33
CA ALA A 55 -5.28 1.25 3.11
C ALA A 55 -4.41 2.49 3.33
N CYS A 56 -4.62 3.22 4.44
CA CYS A 56 -3.80 4.37 4.80
C CYS A 56 -2.33 3.99 5.04
N ILE A 57 -2.06 2.91 5.79
CA ILE A 57 -0.70 2.41 6.05
C ILE A 57 -0.03 2.02 4.73
N THR A 58 -0.74 1.30 3.87
CA THR A 58 -0.23 0.88 2.55
C THR A 58 0.17 2.08 1.71
N LEU A 59 -0.69 3.09 1.66
CA LEU A 59 -0.47 4.33 0.92
C LEU A 59 0.79 5.07 1.39
N GLU A 60 0.97 5.24 2.71
CA GLU A 60 2.18 5.88 3.29
C GLU A 60 3.45 5.11 2.96
N LYS A 61 3.41 3.77 3.07
CA LYS A 61 4.57 2.92 2.81
C LYS A 61 4.96 2.95 1.34
N LEU A 62 3.98 2.96 0.44
CA LEU A 62 4.22 3.09 -1.01
C LEU A 62 4.85 4.44 -1.34
N LYS A 63 4.36 5.54 -0.74
CA LYS A 63 4.97 6.86 -0.93
C LYS A 63 6.41 6.89 -0.44
N LYS A 64 6.63 6.41 0.79
CA LYS A 64 7.97 6.36 1.40
C LYS A 64 8.93 5.52 0.57
N TYR A 65 8.48 4.39 0.04
CA TYR A 65 9.28 3.54 -0.84
C TYR A 65 9.62 4.25 -2.16
N ASP A 66 8.65 4.86 -2.83
CA ASP A 66 8.89 5.60 -4.07
C ASP A 66 9.86 6.77 -3.84
N ASP A 67 9.79 7.45 -2.70
CA ASP A 67 10.73 8.52 -2.32
C ASP A 67 12.16 7.98 -2.07
N GLU A 68 12.29 6.88 -1.33
CA GLU A 68 13.59 6.26 -1.05
C GLU A 68 14.24 5.68 -2.31
N VAL A 69 13.46 5.07 -3.20
CA VAL A 69 13.94 4.55 -4.49
C VAL A 69 14.37 5.69 -5.39
N SER A 70 13.56 6.75 -5.50
CA SER A 70 13.87 7.93 -6.32
C SER A 70 15.16 8.61 -5.84
N PHE A 71 15.36 8.72 -4.51
CA PHE A 71 16.60 9.25 -3.92
C PHE A 71 17.82 8.39 -4.28
N LYS A 72 17.73 7.07 -4.09
CA LYS A 72 18.84 6.13 -4.38
C LYS A 72 19.16 6.01 -5.87
N SER A 73 18.16 6.17 -6.75
CA SER A 73 18.36 6.19 -8.20
C SER A 73 19.15 7.41 -8.67
N SER A 74 19.05 8.56 -7.99
CA SER A 74 19.86 9.74 -8.29
C SER A 74 21.35 9.54 -7.92
N GLU A 75 21.65 8.66 -6.96
CA GLU A 75 23.03 8.31 -6.57
C GLU A 75 23.62 7.16 -7.40
N SER A 76 22.76 6.32 -7.99
CA SER A 76 23.15 5.08 -8.68
C SER A 76 23.15 5.17 -10.21
N VAL A 77 23.76 6.21 -10.78
CA VAL A 77 24.04 6.26 -12.24
C VAL A 77 25.25 5.36 -12.55
N GLY A 78 25.06 4.05 -12.48
CA GLY A 78 26.16 3.08 -12.57
C GLY A 78 25.73 1.66 -12.91
N LYS A 79 25.28 1.43 -14.15
CA LYS A 79 25.37 0.17 -14.94
C LYS A 79 25.40 -1.19 -14.19
N ARG A 80 24.52 -1.46 -13.22
CA ARG A 80 24.17 -2.82 -12.76
C ARG A 80 23.08 -2.65 -11.72
N SER A 81 21.87 -3.22 -11.87
CA SER A 81 20.94 -3.55 -10.75
C SER A 81 19.50 -3.91 -11.15
N VAL A 82 19.24 -4.52 -12.32
CA VAL A 82 17.86 -4.98 -12.60
C VAL A 82 17.45 -6.09 -11.62
N SER A 83 18.32 -7.09 -11.39
CA SER A 83 18.02 -8.18 -10.43
C SER A 83 18.06 -7.74 -8.95
N TYR A 84 18.89 -6.75 -8.60
CA TYR A 84 18.93 -6.24 -7.21
C TYR A 84 17.66 -5.44 -6.88
N SER A 85 17.16 -4.65 -7.84
CA SER A 85 15.92 -3.89 -7.66
C SER A 85 14.69 -4.78 -7.54
N GLU A 86 14.58 -5.86 -8.33
CA GLU A 86 13.48 -6.85 -8.19
C GLU A 86 13.44 -7.45 -6.77
N SER A 87 14.59 -7.88 -6.23
CA SER A 87 14.66 -8.45 -4.88
C SER A 87 14.27 -7.47 -3.77
N LEU A 88 14.51 -6.17 -3.97
CA LEU A 88 14.10 -5.12 -3.04
C LEU A 88 12.60 -4.84 -3.11
N VAL A 89 12.02 -4.86 -4.32
CA VAL A 89 10.58 -4.71 -4.55
C VAL A 89 9.81 -5.86 -3.90
N GLU A 90 10.28 -7.10 -4.07
CA GLU A 90 9.65 -8.28 -3.45
C GLU A 90 9.70 -8.20 -1.92
N LYS A 91 10.87 -7.93 -1.34
CA LYS A 91 11.01 -7.74 0.11
C LYS A 91 10.12 -6.61 0.65
N PHE A 92 10.01 -5.50 -0.08
CA PHE A 92 9.11 -4.42 0.30
C PHE A 92 7.65 -4.91 0.34
N LYS A 93 7.20 -5.62 -0.69
CA LYS A 93 5.83 -6.18 -0.75
C LYS A 93 5.57 -7.21 0.36
N GLU A 94 6.54 -8.07 0.67
CA GLU A 94 6.45 -9.04 1.76
C GLU A 94 6.32 -8.36 3.13
N ASN A 95 7.18 -7.36 3.40
CA ASN A 95 7.13 -6.59 4.64
C ASN A 95 5.81 -5.82 4.77
N LEU A 96 5.39 -5.19 3.68
CA LEU A 96 4.12 -4.48 3.62
C LEU A 96 2.94 -5.42 3.87
N TYR A 97 2.93 -6.61 3.25
CA TYR A 97 1.92 -7.63 3.49
C TYR A 97 1.89 -8.06 4.96
N ALA A 98 3.05 -8.36 5.55
CA ALA A 98 3.14 -8.76 6.95
C ALA A 98 2.56 -7.70 7.89
N GLU A 99 2.87 -6.42 7.66
CA GLU A 99 2.38 -5.29 8.46
C GLU A 99 0.87 -5.11 8.34
N ILE A 100 0.32 -5.11 7.12
CA ILE A 100 -1.12 -4.85 6.92
C ILE A 100 -2.00 -6.09 7.20
N SER A 101 -1.42 -7.30 7.15
CA SER A 101 -2.16 -8.54 7.42
C SER A 101 -2.76 -8.60 8.82
N ILE A 102 -2.21 -7.83 9.77
CA ILE A 102 -2.71 -7.73 11.15
C ILE A 102 -4.07 -7.02 11.20
N TYR A 103 -4.30 -6.08 10.28
CA TYR A 103 -5.53 -5.30 10.17
C TYR A 103 -6.57 -5.96 9.26
N LEU A 104 -6.16 -6.94 8.44
CA LEU A 104 -7.03 -7.62 7.50
C LEU A 104 -7.65 -8.87 8.12
N PRO A 105 -8.98 -9.06 8.02
CA PRO A 105 -9.62 -10.29 8.46
C PRO A 105 -8.99 -11.52 7.81
N LYS A 106 -8.60 -12.51 8.61
CA LYS A 106 -7.93 -13.75 8.14
C LYS A 106 -8.75 -14.55 7.11
N GLY A 107 -10.07 -14.34 7.05
CA GLY A 107 -10.95 -14.94 6.05
C GLY A 107 -10.88 -14.29 4.67
N LEU A 108 -10.36 -13.06 4.58
CA LEU A 108 -10.18 -12.34 3.31
C LEU A 108 -8.81 -12.60 2.69
N LEU A 109 -7.79 -12.81 3.54
CA LEU A 109 -6.41 -13.05 3.10
C LEU A 109 -6.25 -14.36 2.33
N TYR A 110 -5.28 -14.39 1.42
CA TYR A 110 -4.83 -15.63 0.79
C TYR A 110 -4.34 -16.61 1.85
N ARG A 111 -4.98 -17.77 1.92
CA ARG A 111 -4.41 -18.95 2.54
C ARG A 111 -3.94 -19.79 1.37
N GLY A 112 -2.64 -19.73 1.04
CA GLY A 112 -2.06 -20.64 0.06
C GLY A 112 -2.54 -22.07 0.35
N VAL A 113 -2.96 -22.76 -0.70
CA VAL A 113 -3.25 -24.20 -0.64
C VAL A 113 -1.98 -25.00 -0.40
#